data_AF-A0A6N8NQE2-F1
#
_entry.id   AF-A0A6N8NQE2-F1
#
_cell.length_a   1.000
_cell.length_b   1.000
_cell.length_c   1.000
_cell.angle_alpha   90.00
_cell.angle_beta   90.00
_cell.angle_gamma   90.00
#
_symmetry.space_group_name_H-M   'P 1'
#
loop_
_entity.id
_entity.type
_entity.pdbx_description
1 polymer ?
#
loop_
_entity_poly.entity_id
_entity_poly.type
_entity_poly.pdbx_seq_one_letter_code
_entity_poly.pdbx_strand_id
1 'polypeptide(L)'
;LNRELNLTWQNTRPDHNPIVAGNWPPKADEVSMEEGLAKRLNVALGDTVTFMGDTQEFRAKVTSLRKVDWESLRPNFYFIFPEGALDGQPQSWLTSFRWENGNGMLTQLNRQFPTISLLDIGAILKQVGQVLEQVSRALEVMVVLVTACGMLLLLAQVQVGMRQRHQELVVWRTLGAGKKLLRTTLWCEFAMLGFVSGLVAAIGAETA
;
A
#
# COMPACT_ATOMS: atom_id res chain seq x y z
N LEU A 1 -0.10 -27.38 -6.79
CA LEU A 1 -0.68 -26.23 -6.06
C LEU A 1 -1.92 -26.74 -5.32
N ASN A 2 -2.01 -26.57 -4.01
CA ASN A 2 -3.16 -27.02 -3.21
C ASN A 2 -4.16 -25.87 -2.96
N ARG A 3 -4.43 -25.07 -4.00
CA ARG A 3 -5.31 -23.89 -3.91
C ARG A 3 -6.28 -23.94 -5.07
N GLU A 4 -7.57 -23.81 -4.78
CA GLU A 4 -8.62 -23.64 -5.77
C GLU A 4 -8.38 -22.32 -6.51
N LEU A 5 -7.98 -22.40 -7.78
CA LEU A 5 -7.76 -21.24 -8.63
C LEU A 5 -9.01 -21.04 -9.48
N ASN A 6 -9.57 -19.83 -9.42
CA ASN A 6 -10.77 -19.49 -10.18
C ASN A 6 -10.47 -19.52 -11.68
N LEU A 7 -11.25 -20.32 -12.40
CA LEU A 7 -11.20 -20.45 -13.85
C LEU A 7 -12.33 -19.60 -14.45
N THR A 8 -12.06 -18.96 -15.58
CA THR A 8 -13.10 -18.24 -16.32
C THR A 8 -12.99 -18.54 -17.80
N TRP A 9 -14.06 -18.28 -18.53
CA TRP A 9 -14.07 -18.31 -20.00
C TRP A 9 -14.50 -16.93 -20.51
N GLN A 10 -13.87 -16.45 -21.56
CA GLN A 10 -14.20 -15.16 -22.18
C GLN A 10 -13.76 -15.15 -23.64
N ASN A 11 -14.65 -14.72 -24.53
CA ASN A 11 -14.36 -14.59 -25.96
C ASN A 11 -13.68 -13.24 -26.27
N THR A 12 -14.09 -12.19 -25.56
CA THR A 12 -13.57 -10.83 -25.72
C THR A 12 -12.42 -10.57 -24.74
N ARG A 13 -11.31 -10.02 -25.24
CA ARG A 13 -10.17 -9.63 -24.40
C ARG A 13 -10.58 -8.49 -23.46
N PRO A 14 -10.30 -8.56 -22.15
CA PRO A 14 -10.42 -7.40 -21.29
C PRO A 14 -9.43 -6.31 -21.69
N ASP A 15 -9.90 -5.09 -21.97
CA ASP A 15 -9.05 -3.97 -22.41
C ASP A 15 -7.95 -3.59 -21.41
N HIS A 16 -8.15 -3.91 -20.14
CA HIS A 16 -7.24 -3.63 -19.03
C HIS A 16 -6.18 -4.71 -18.80
N ASN A 17 -6.17 -5.78 -19.60
CA ASN A 17 -5.24 -6.90 -19.46
C ASN A 17 -4.32 -6.99 -20.70
N PRO A 18 -3.22 -6.20 -20.75
CA PRO A 18 -2.30 -6.26 -21.88
C PRO A 18 -1.63 -7.64 -21.98
N ILE A 19 -1.49 -8.11 -23.21
CA ILE A 19 -0.82 -9.38 -23.52
C ILE A 19 0.68 -9.12 -23.53
N VAL A 20 1.40 -9.88 -22.71
CA VAL A 20 2.86 -9.80 -22.58
C VAL A 20 3.53 -10.72 -23.59
N ALA A 21 2.94 -11.90 -23.85
CA ALA A 21 3.46 -12.87 -24.79
C ALA A 21 2.35 -13.76 -25.38
N GLY A 22 2.54 -14.22 -26.61
CA GLY A 22 1.62 -15.16 -27.27
C GLY A 22 0.49 -14.49 -28.05
N ASN A 23 -0.54 -15.27 -28.35
CA ASN A 23 -1.65 -14.88 -29.23
C ASN A 23 -3.00 -15.01 -28.51
N TRP A 24 -3.85 -14.02 -28.69
CA TRP A 24 -5.24 -14.02 -28.22
C TRP A 24 -6.18 -14.00 -29.43
N PRO A 25 -7.36 -14.65 -29.38
CA PRO A 25 -7.88 -15.49 -28.29
C PRO A 25 -7.27 -16.90 -28.26
N PRO A 26 -7.21 -17.56 -27.09
CA PRO A 26 -6.88 -18.98 -27.00
C PRO A 26 -7.92 -19.81 -27.77
N LYS A 27 -7.48 -20.87 -28.46
CA LYS A 27 -8.36 -21.85 -29.13
C LYS A 27 -8.79 -22.96 -28.18
N ALA A 28 -9.66 -23.88 -28.64
CA ALA A 28 -9.99 -25.10 -27.90
C ALA A 28 -8.71 -25.81 -27.41
N ASP A 29 -8.72 -26.27 -26.16
CA ASP A 29 -7.56 -26.84 -25.44
C ASP A 29 -6.39 -25.87 -25.18
N GLU A 30 -6.59 -24.57 -25.36
CA GLU A 30 -5.62 -23.54 -24.99
C GLU A 30 -6.13 -22.68 -23.82
N VAL A 31 -5.19 -22.10 -23.07
CA VAL A 31 -5.48 -21.25 -21.92
C VAL A 31 -4.60 -20.01 -21.93
N SER A 32 -5.19 -18.87 -21.56
CA SER A 32 -4.46 -17.66 -21.28
C SER A 32 -4.18 -17.54 -19.78
N MET A 33 -2.91 -17.39 -19.41
CA MET A 33 -2.45 -17.36 -18.03
C MET A 33 -1.92 -15.97 -17.63
N GLU A 34 -2.02 -15.64 -16.35
CA GLU A 34 -1.45 -14.43 -15.77
C GLU A 34 0.09 -14.53 -15.60
N GLU A 35 0.79 -13.46 -15.95
CA GLU A 35 2.27 -13.42 -16.00
C GLU A 35 2.94 -13.67 -14.64
N GLY A 36 2.42 -13.09 -13.56
CA GLY A 36 2.93 -13.28 -12.20
C GLY A 36 2.81 -14.72 -11.72
N LEU A 37 1.68 -15.37 -11.99
CA LEU A 37 1.48 -16.79 -11.72
C LEU A 37 2.39 -17.66 -12.59
N ALA A 38 2.54 -17.33 -13.88
CA ALA A 38 3.46 -18.01 -14.78
C ALA A 38 4.90 -18.02 -14.23
N LYS A 39 5.38 -16.84 -13.78
CA LYS A 39 6.69 -16.68 -13.16
C LYS A 39 6.84 -17.48 -11.86
N ARG A 40 5.81 -17.50 -11.01
CA ARG A 40 5.82 -18.23 -9.74
C ARG A 40 5.81 -19.74 -9.92
N LEU A 41 5.15 -20.24 -10.96
CA LEU A 41 5.08 -21.66 -11.30
C LEU A 41 6.16 -22.11 -12.27
N ASN A 42 6.99 -21.17 -12.74
CA ASN A 42 8.02 -21.40 -13.74
C ASN A 42 7.47 -22.05 -15.02
N VAL A 43 6.27 -21.62 -15.44
CA VAL A 43 5.57 -22.10 -16.63
C VAL A 43 5.80 -21.12 -17.78
N ALA A 44 6.25 -21.63 -18.92
CA ALA A 44 6.52 -20.86 -20.12
C ALA A 44 5.36 -20.88 -21.10
N LEU A 45 5.42 -20.00 -22.11
CA LEU A 45 4.50 -20.04 -23.24
C LEU A 45 4.69 -21.35 -24.00
N GLY A 46 3.61 -22.10 -24.21
CA GLY A 46 3.60 -23.37 -24.91
C GLY A 46 3.55 -24.61 -23.99
N ASP A 47 3.69 -24.42 -22.69
CA ASP A 47 3.59 -25.52 -21.72
C ASP A 47 2.14 -25.98 -21.53
N THR A 48 1.97 -27.26 -21.20
CA THR A 48 0.67 -27.84 -20.89
C THR A 48 0.45 -27.88 -19.39
N VAL A 49 -0.63 -27.26 -18.94
CA VAL A 49 -1.05 -27.27 -17.54
C VAL A 49 -2.23 -28.23 -17.37
N THR A 50 -2.14 -29.10 -16.38
CA THR A 50 -3.24 -29.99 -15.98
C THR A 50 -4.06 -29.34 -14.88
N PHE A 51 -5.36 -29.24 -15.10
CA PHE A 51 -6.34 -28.72 -14.15
C PHE A 51 -7.18 -29.87 -13.61
N MET A 52 -7.42 -29.84 -12.31
CA MET A 52 -8.34 -30.75 -11.63
C MET A 52 -9.66 -30.00 -11.44
N GLY A 53 -10.69 -30.33 -12.23
CA GLY A 53 -12.07 -29.97 -11.89
C GLY A 53 -12.64 -31.00 -10.91
N ASP A 54 -13.70 -30.64 -10.17
CA ASP A 54 -14.29 -31.44 -9.07
C ASP A 54 -14.41 -32.95 -9.34
N THR A 55 -14.60 -33.37 -10.60
CA THR A 55 -14.71 -34.80 -10.96
C THR A 55 -13.94 -35.19 -12.22
N GLN A 56 -13.21 -34.29 -12.88
CA GLN A 56 -12.50 -34.59 -14.13
C GLN A 56 -11.22 -33.77 -14.31
N GLU A 57 -10.15 -34.44 -14.73
CA GLU A 57 -8.92 -33.78 -15.13
C GLU A 57 -9.03 -33.30 -16.58
N PHE A 58 -8.61 -32.06 -16.84
CA PHE A 58 -8.49 -31.56 -18.20
C PHE A 58 -7.15 -30.83 -18.36
N ARG A 59 -6.60 -30.85 -19.57
CA ARG A 59 -5.29 -30.27 -19.88
C ARG A 59 -5.47 -29.13 -20.87
N ALA A 60 -4.75 -28.04 -20.66
CA ALA A 60 -4.74 -26.94 -21.62
C ALA A 60 -3.32 -26.40 -21.82
N LYS A 61 -3.04 -25.98 -23.05
CA LYS A 61 -1.76 -25.41 -23.45
C LYS A 61 -1.76 -23.90 -23.24
N VAL A 62 -0.73 -23.37 -22.59
CA VAL A 62 -0.59 -21.93 -22.35
C VAL A 62 -0.19 -21.23 -23.65
N THR A 63 -1.09 -20.46 -24.27
CA THR A 63 -0.82 -19.77 -25.55
C THR A 63 -0.81 -18.25 -25.46
N SER A 64 -1.17 -17.70 -24.31
CA SER A 64 -1.14 -16.26 -24.03
C SER A 64 -0.77 -16.00 -22.57
N LEU A 65 0.17 -15.09 -22.34
CA LEU A 65 0.49 -14.53 -21.05
C LEU A 65 -0.01 -13.10 -20.95
N ARG A 66 -0.75 -12.78 -19.88
CA ARG A 66 -1.36 -11.47 -19.66
C ARG A 66 -0.83 -10.84 -18.39
N LYS A 67 -0.60 -9.53 -18.43
CA LYS A 67 -0.37 -8.74 -17.22
C LYS A 67 -1.73 -8.34 -16.65
N VAL A 68 -1.94 -8.65 -15.39
CA VAL A 68 -3.20 -8.39 -14.69
C VAL A 68 -2.94 -7.38 -13.59
N ASP A 69 -3.69 -6.28 -13.62
CA ASP A 69 -3.64 -5.27 -12.58
C ASP A 69 -4.66 -5.59 -11.48
N TRP A 70 -4.16 -6.22 -10.41
CA TRP A 70 -4.95 -6.54 -9.22
C TRP A 70 -5.32 -5.31 -8.39
N GLU A 71 -4.66 -4.16 -8.60
CA GLU A 71 -4.98 -2.90 -7.92
C GLU A 71 -6.23 -2.24 -8.52
N SER A 72 -6.61 -2.61 -9.76
CA SER A 72 -7.78 -2.05 -10.45
C SER A 72 -9.13 -2.41 -9.81
N LEU A 73 -9.15 -3.30 -8.79
CA LEU A 73 -10.34 -3.81 -8.09
C LEU A 73 -11.42 -4.37 -9.03
N ARG A 74 -11.04 -4.73 -10.26
CA ARG A 74 -11.90 -5.39 -11.25
C ARG A 74 -11.81 -6.91 -11.07
N PRO A 75 -12.88 -7.67 -11.41
CA PRO A 75 -12.86 -9.12 -11.45
C PRO A 75 -11.78 -9.59 -12.43
N ASN A 76 -10.71 -10.12 -11.87
CA ASN A 76 -9.57 -10.63 -12.62
C ASN A 76 -9.41 -12.11 -12.34
N PHE A 77 -8.99 -12.85 -13.37
CA PHE A 77 -8.85 -14.29 -13.32
C PHE A 77 -7.46 -14.70 -13.77
N TYR A 78 -6.91 -15.74 -13.10
CA TYR A 78 -5.59 -16.28 -13.39
C TYR A 78 -5.56 -17.04 -14.72
N PHE A 79 -6.64 -17.73 -15.05
CA PHE A 79 -6.79 -18.52 -16.27
C PHE A 79 -8.05 -18.10 -17.03
N ILE A 80 -7.91 -17.80 -18.32
CA ILE A 80 -9.04 -17.55 -19.22
C ILE A 80 -9.04 -18.60 -20.34
N PHE A 81 -10.15 -19.32 -20.47
CA PHE A 81 -10.41 -20.31 -21.50
C PHE A 81 -11.29 -19.73 -22.61
N PRO A 82 -11.28 -20.33 -23.82
CA PRO A 82 -12.30 -20.04 -24.83
C PRO A 82 -13.69 -20.51 -24.41
N GLU A 83 -14.71 -19.97 -25.08
CA GLU A 83 -16.10 -20.42 -24.97
C GLU A 83 -16.22 -21.92 -25.31
N GLY A 84 -17.02 -22.67 -24.54
CA GLY A 84 -17.19 -24.12 -24.71
C GLY A 84 -16.21 -25.00 -23.93
N ALA A 85 -15.09 -24.47 -23.41
CA ALA A 85 -14.11 -25.27 -22.67
C ALA A 85 -14.52 -25.62 -21.23
N LEU A 86 -15.50 -24.91 -20.66
CA LEU A 86 -15.95 -25.04 -19.27
C LEU A 86 -17.47 -25.32 -19.14
N ASP A 87 -18.14 -25.72 -20.23
CA ASP A 87 -19.61 -25.91 -20.26
C ASP A 87 -20.10 -27.08 -19.39
N GLY A 88 -19.23 -28.05 -19.11
CA GLY A 88 -19.54 -29.20 -18.24
C GLY A 88 -19.33 -28.96 -16.74
N GLN A 89 -18.93 -27.76 -16.32
CA GLN A 89 -18.57 -27.43 -14.93
C GLN A 89 -19.59 -26.45 -14.32
N PRO A 90 -19.83 -26.49 -12.99
CA PRO A 90 -20.70 -25.53 -12.31
C PRO A 90 -20.15 -24.10 -12.47
N GLN A 91 -20.90 -23.23 -13.14
CA GLN A 91 -20.49 -21.85 -13.45
C GLN A 91 -21.09 -20.85 -12.46
N SER A 92 -20.25 -19.98 -11.89
CA SER A 92 -20.68 -18.84 -11.08
C SER A 92 -20.42 -17.54 -11.85
N TRP A 93 -21.43 -16.68 -11.90
CA TRP A 93 -21.36 -15.41 -12.62
C TRP A 93 -20.94 -14.30 -11.66
N LEU A 94 -19.80 -13.67 -11.95
CA LEU A 94 -19.28 -12.54 -11.18
C LEU A 94 -19.25 -11.30 -12.05
N THR A 95 -19.78 -10.20 -11.52
CA THR A 95 -19.71 -8.88 -12.16
C THR A 95 -19.28 -7.84 -11.14
N SER A 96 -18.64 -6.78 -11.62
CA SER A 96 -18.33 -5.59 -10.82
C SER A 96 -18.90 -4.37 -11.51
N PHE A 97 -19.46 -3.46 -10.73
CA PHE A 97 -19.86 -2.16 -11.21
C PHE A 97 -19.35 -1.10 -10.24
N ARG A 98 -18.99 0.07 -10.76
CA ARG A 98 -18.67 1.23 -9.94
C ARG A 98 -19.96 2.00 -9.72
N TRP A 99 -20.28 2.28 -8.46
CA TRP A 99 -21.44 3.07 -8.08
C TRP A 99 -21.02 4.16 -7.11
N GLU A 100 -21.33 5.41 -7.45
CA GLU A 100 -20.95 6.59 -6.65
C GLU A 100 -22.12 7.14 -5.81
N ASN A 101 -23.36 6.71 -6.08
CA ASN A 101 -24.59 7.30 -5.51
C ASN A 101 -25.17 6.50 -4.30
N GLY A 102 -24.34 6.25 -3.29
CA GLY A 102 -24.76 5.78 -1.95
C GLY A 102 -25.35 4.36 -1.85
N ASN A 103 -25.58 3.91 -0.62
CA ASN A 103 -25.88 2.50 -0.28
C ASN A 103 -27.36 2.09 -0.48
N GLY A 104 -28.23 3.02 -0.87
CA GLY A 104 -29.68 2.77 -0.99
C GLY A 104 -30.01 1.75 -2.09
N MET A 105 -29.31 1.81 -3.22
CA MET A 105 -29.53 0.91 -4.35
C MET A 105 -29.06 -0.52 -4.06
N LEU A 106 -27.94 -0.69 -3.35
CA LEU A 106 -27.44 -2.01 -2.92
C LEU A 106 -28.46 -2.73 -2.02
N THR A 107 -29.10 -1.99 -1.13
CA THR A 107 -30.12 -2.52 -0.21
C THR A 107 -31.41 -2.91 -0.95
N GLN A 108 -31.82 -2.12 -1.95
CA GLN A 108 -32.95 -2.44 -2.81
C GLN A 108 -32.67 -3.65 -3.72
N LEU A 109 -31.45 -3.75 -4.25
CA LEU A 109 -31.02 -4.85 -5.11
C LEU A 109 -30.97 -6.18 -4.35
N ASN A 110 -30.44 -6.18 -3.11
CA ASN A 110 -30.46 -7.35 -2.23
C ASN A 110 -31.90 -7.80 -1.90
N ARG A 111 -32.82 -6.85 -1.70
CA ARG A 111 -34.25 -7.16 -1.46
C ARG A 111 -34.95 -7.77 -2.67
N GLN A 112 -34.61 -7.32 -3.88
CA GLN A 112 -35.21 -7.84 -5.12
C GLN A 112 -34.58 -9.17 -5.57
N PHE A 113 -33.29 -9.40 -5.27
CA PHE A 113 -32.55 -10.58 -5.69
C PHE A 113 -31.73 -11.17 -4.54
N PRO A 114 -32.37 -11.90 -3.61
CA PRO A 114 -31.69 -12.50 -2.44
C PRO A 114 -30.69 -13.60 -2.81
N THR A 115 -30.71 -14.09 -4.06
CA THR A 115 -29.76 -15.08 -4.59
C THR A 115 -28.43 -14.46 -5.03
N ILE A 116 -28.32 -13.13 -5.09
CA ILE A 116 -27.10 -12.43 -5.49
C ILE A 116 -26.29 -12.06 -4.24
N SER A 117 -25.06 -12.58 -4.13
CA SER A 117 -24.10 -12.13 -3.12
C SER A 117 -23.49 -10.80 -3.54
N LEU A 118 -23.84 -9.73 -2.84
CA LEU A 118 -23.30 -8.39 -3.07
C LEU A 118 -22.16 -8.13 -2.09
N LEU A 119 -20.96 -7.83 -2.63
CA LEU A 119 -19.78 -7.50 -1.84
C LEU A 119 -19.43 -6.01 -2.02
N ASP A 120 -19.55 -5.23 -0.94
CA ASP A 120 -19.19 -3.82 -0.93
C ASP A 120 -17.70 -3.64 -0.61
N ILE A 121 -16.88 -3.53 -1.67
CA ILE A 121 -15.44 -3.25 -1.56
C ILE A 121 -15.19 -1.86 -0.95
N GLY A 122 -16.09 -0.90 -1.18
CA GLY A 122 -15.96 0.47 -0.67
C GLY A 122 -16.07 0.52 0.86
N ALA A 123 -16.99 -0.24 1.44
CA ALA A 123 -17.12 -0.36 2.90
C ALA A 123 -15.86 -0.96 3.54
N ILE A 124 -15.28 -2.00 2.94
CA ILE A 124 -14.04 -2.62 3.41
C ILE A 124 -12.88 -1.63 3.35
N LEU A 125 -12.71 -0.92 2.22
CA LEU A 125 -11.68 0.10 2.07
C LEU A 125 -11.83 1.23 3.08
N LYS A 126 -13.07 1.66 3.35
CA LYS A 126 -13.36 2.67 4.38
C LYS A 126 -12.94 2.18 5.77
N GLN A 127 -13.23 0.92 6.10
CA GLN A 127 -12.82 0.34 7.37
C GLN A 127 -11.30 0.26 7.50
N VAL A 128 -10.59 -0.18 6.45
CA VAL A 128 -9.12 -0.19 6.43
C VAL A 128 -8.57 1.24 6.58
N GLY A 129 -9.14 2.20 5.86
CA GLY A 129 -8.79 3.61 5.96
C GLY A 129 -8.97 4.16 7.38
N GLN A 130 -10.06 3.79 8.07
CA GLN A 130 -10.29 4.18 9.46
C GLN A 130 -9.24 3.61 10.43
N VAL A 131 -8.83 2.35 10.24
CA VAL A 131 -7.77 1.74 11.05
C VAL A 131 -6.45 2.46 10.81
N LEU A 132 -6.09 2.73 9.55
CA LEU A 132 -4.88 3.47 9.21
C LEU A 132 -4.92 4.90 9.78
N GLU A 133 -6.06 5.57 9.72
CA GLU A 133 -6.24 6.91 10.32
C GLU A 133 -6.06 6.86 11.84
N GLN A 134 -6.60 5.84 12.51
CA GLN A 134 -6.44 5.67 13.95
C GLN A 134 -4.97 5.45 14.33
N VAL A 135 -4.25 4.62 13.57
CA VAL A 135 -2.81 4.40 13.76
C VAL A 135 -2.03 5.70 13.52
N SER A 136 -2.35 6.44 12.46
CA SER A 136 -1.72 7.72 12.15
C SER A 136 -1.91 8.74 13.28
N ARG A 137 -3.13 8.87 13.82
CA ARG A 137 -3.40 9.77 14.95
C ARG A 137 -2.64 9.36 16.21
N ALA A 138 -2.53 8.06 16.49
CA ALA A 138 -1.76 7.57 17.63
C ALA A 138 -0.27 7.94 17.51
N LEU A 139 0.31 7.76 16.32
CA LEU A 139 1.69 8.16 16.04
C LEU A 139 1.88 9.68 16.13
N GLU A 140 0.94 10.47 15.63
CA GLU A 140 0.97 11.94 15.73
C GLU A 140 1.03 12.39 17.20
N VAL A 141 0.18 11.83 18.06
CA VAL A 141 0.20 12.11 19.50
C VAL A 141 1.55 11.72 20.13
N MET A 142 2.13 10.58 19.76
CA MET A 142 3.46 10.18 20.24
C MET A 142 4.54 11.18 19.82
N VAL A 143 4.55 11.64 18.57
CA VAL A 143 5.51 12.63 18.07
C VAL A 143 5.39 13.94 18.86
N VAL A 144 4.17 14.42 19.13
CA VAL A 144 3.94 15.63 19.92
C VAL A 144 4.50 15.46 21.34
N LEU A 145 4.22 14.33 22.00
CA LEU A 145 4.71 14.05 23.36
C LEU A 145 6.23 13.94 23.42
N VAL A 146 6.85 13.23 22.47
CA VAL A 146 8.31 13.08 22.39
C VAL A 146 8.97 14.43 22.14
N THR A 147 8.41 15.25 21.26
CA THR A 147 8.91 16.60 20.97
C THR A 147 8.79 17.51 22.20
N ALA A 148 7.67 17.45 22.93
CA ALA A 148 7.50 18.19 24.18
C ALA A 148 8.51 17.75 25.25
N CYS A 149 8.75 16.44 25.39
CA CYS A 149 9.76 15.90 26.29
C CYS A 149 11.17 16.38 25.90
N GLY A 150 11.51 16.34 24.62
CA GLY A 150 12.77 16.87 24.10
C GLY A 150 12.96 18.35 24.43
N MET A 151 11.92 19.17 24.25
CA MET A 151 11.96 20.59 24.61
C MET A 151 12.18 20.81 26.11
N LEU A 152 11.49 20.05 26.96
CA LEU A 152 11.69 20.11 28.42
C LEU A 152 13.10 19.70 28.82
N LEU A 153 13.66 18.66 28.19
CA LEU A 153 15.04 18.24 28.43
C LEU A 153 16.05 19.32 28.03
N LEU A 154 15.85 19.97 26.88
CA LEU A 154 16.69 21.10 26.47
C LEU A 154 16.62 22.25 27.48
N LEU A 155 15.42 22.62 27.95
CA LEU A 155 15.26 23.64 28.98
C LEU A 155 15.96 23.27 30.29
N ALA A 156 15.85 22.01 30.72
CA ALA A 156 16.52 21.51 31.92
C ALA A 156 18.05 21.58 31.77
N GLN A 157 18.60 21.19 30.62
CA GLN A 157 20.04 21.29 30.37
C GLN A 157 20.53 22.74 30.37
N VAL A 158 19.78 23.66 29.76
CA VAL A 158 20.12 25.09 29.77
C VAL A 158 20.14 25.63 31.21
N GLN A 159 19.15 25.29 32.03
CA GLN A 159 19.11 25.71 33.44
C GLN A 159 20.31 25.20 34.24
N VAL A 160 20.70 23.94 34.07
CA VAL A 160 21.89 23.37 34.72
C VAL A 160 23.16 24.10 34.26
N GLY A 161 23.29 24.34 32.95
CA GLY A 161 24.43 25.05 32.36
C GLY A 161 24.54 26.51 32.80
N MET A 162 23.42 27.20 33.05
CA MET A 162 23.42 28.60 33.51
C MET A 162 24.17 28.77 34.83
N ARG A 163 24.11 27.78 35.74
CA ARG A 163 24.78 27.87 37.05
C ARG A 163 26.31 27.88 36.91
N GLN A 164 26.83 27.09 35.98
CA GLN A 164 28.26 27.04 35.63
C GLN A 164 28.68 28.30 34.85
N ARG A 165 27.87 28.73 33.87
CA ARG A 165 28.10 29.97 33.11
C ARG A 165 28.09 31.22 33.99
N HIS A 166 27.31 31.24 35.08
CA HIS A 166 27.26 32.38 36.00
C HIS A 166 28.60 32.59 36.73
N GLN A 167 29.36 31.52 37.00
CA GLN A 167 30.70 31.62 37.60
C GLN A 167 31.72 32.15 36.58
N GLU A 168 31.68 31.65 35.34
CA GLU A 168 32.52 32.13 34.23
C GLU A 168 32.27 33.62 33.91
N LEU A 169 30.99 34.01 33.87
CA LEU A 169 30.56 35.40 33.67
C LEU A 169 31.12 36.35 34.74
N VAL A 170 31.20 35.91 35.99
CA VAL A 170 31.77 36.71 37.09
C VAL A 170 33.27 36.91 36.88
N VAL A 171 34.00 35.87 36.48
CA VAL A 171 35.44 35.94 36.14
C VAL A 171 35.69 36.85 34.93
N TRP A 172 34.87 36.77 33.89
CA TRP A 172 35.01 37.63 32.71
C TRP A 172 34.71 39.09 33.04
N ARG A 173 33.81 39.33 33.99
CA ARG A 173 33.45 40.66 34.46
C ARG A 173 34.55 41.27 35.34
N THR A 174 35.28 40.48 36.13
CA THR A 174 36.47 40.96 36.85
C THR A 174 37.62 41.29 35.89
N LEU A 175 37.68 40.63 34.73
CA LEU A 175 38.61 40.94 33.63
C LEU A 175 38.15 42.09 32.71
N GLY A 176 37.01 42.72 32.98
CA GLY A 176 36.54 43.92 32.26
C GLY A 176 35.64 43.68 31.05
N ALA A 177 35.15 42.46 30.83
CA ALA A 177 34.25 42.16 29.70
C ALA A 177 32.87 42.84 29.87
N GLY A 178 32.44 43.56 28.83
CA GLY A 178 31.16 44.27 28.82
C GLY A 178 29.94 43.35 28.63
N LYS A 179 28.82 43.66 29.31
CA LYS A 179 27.55 42.90 29.24
C LYS A 179 27.01 42.68 27.82
N LYS A 180 27.28 43.61 26.89
CA LYS A 180 26.86 43.50 25.48
C LYS A 180 27.61 42.40 24.74
N LEU A 181 28.93 42.31 24.90
CA LEU A 181 29.76 41.30 24.21
C LEU A 181 29.35 39.89 24.62
N LEU A 182 29.19 39.67 25.93
CA LEU A 182 28.76 38.39 26.49
C LEU A 182 27.38 37.94 26.01
N ARG A 183 26.42 38.86 25.88
CA ARG A 183 25.08 38.52 25.38
C ARG A 183 25.10 38.17 23.90
N THR A 184 25.89 38.88 23.09
CA THR A 184 26.03 38.60 21.66
C THR A 184 26.70 37.26 21.40
N THR A 185 27.77 36.92 22.13
CA THR A 185 28.44 35.62 22.00
C THR A 185 27.49 34.47 22.34
N LEU A 186 26.70 34.59 23.40
CA LEU A 186 25.70 33.58 23.78
C LEU A 186 24.67 33.37 22.68
N TRP A 187 24.15 34.46 22.12
CA TRP A 187 23.18 34.39 21.02
C TRP A 187 23.77 33.73 19.77
N CYS A 188 25.02 34.05 19.42
CA CYS A 188 25.71 33.39 18.31
C CYS A 188 25.91 31.89 18.55
N GLU A 189 26.25 31.49 19.77
CA GLU A 189 26.44 30.08 20.14
C GLU A 189 25.14 29.28 20.01
N PHE A 190 24.04 29.78 20.58
CA PHE A 190 22.73 29.14 20.46
C PHE A 190 22.20 29.15 19.02
N ALA A 191 22.44 30.22 18.27
CA ALA A 191 22.06 30.29 16.86
C ALA A 191 22.82 29.24 16.02
N MET A 192 24.12 29.07 16.25
CA MET A 192 24.90 28.03 15.58
C MET A 192 24.45 26.62 15.97
N LEU A 193 24.21 26.36 17.25
CA LEU A 193 23.69 25.06 17.71
C LEU A 193 22.32 24.76 17.08
N GLY A 194 21.41 25.73 17.08
CA GLY A 194 20.10 25.59 16.45
C GLY A 194 20.19 25.34 14.94
N PHE A 195 21.10 26.05 14.25
CA PHE A 195 21.34 25.85 12.82
C PHE A 195 21.85 24.45 12.50
N VAL A 196 22.85 23.96 13.25
CA VAL A 196 23.42 22.61 13.08
C VAL A 196 22.37 21.54 13.40
N SER A 197 21.65 21.67 14.51
CA SER A 197 20.58 20.73 14.86
C SER A 197 19.46 20.70 13.82
N GLY A 198 19.07 21.87 13.28
CA GLY A 198 18.07 21.97 12.21
C GLY A 198 18.53 21.33 10.91
N LEU A 199 19.81 21.51 10.54
CA LEU A 199 20.40 20.88 9.36
C LEU A 199 20.40 19.35 9.48
N VAL A 200 20.80 18.82 10.64
CA VAL A 200 20.79 17.37 10.92
C VAL A 200 19.37 16.82 10.91
N ALA A 201 18.40 17.54 11.47
CA ALA A 201 16.99 17.15 11.46
C ALA A 201 16.42 17.12 10.02
N ALA A 202 16.73 18.11 9.19
CA ALA A 202 16.28 18.17 7.80
C ALA A 202 16.84 17.00 6.98
N ILE A 203 18.13 16.69 7.11
CA ILE A 203 18.74 15.53 6.45
C ILE A 203 18.10 14.24 6.95
N GLY A 204 17.91 14.10 8.26
CA GLY A 204 17.25 12.93 8.85
C GLY A 204 15.83 12.71 8.32
N ALA A 205 15.06 13.79 8.13
CA ALA A 205 13.70 13.74 7.59
C ALA A 205 13.64 13.40 6.10
N GLU A 206 14.65 13.78 5.30
CA GLU A 206 14.72 13.38 3.88
C GLU A 206 15.17 11.93 3.69
N THR A 207 15.94 11.37 4.63
CA THR A 207 16.48 10.00 4.54
C THR A 207 15.58 8.91 5.15
N ALA A 208 14.58 9.29 5.95
CA ALA A 208 13.64 8.39 6.62
C ALA A 208 12.34 8.24 5.82
#